data_AF-A0A2D3C7R3-F1
#
_entry.id   AF-A0A2D3C7R3-F1
#
_cell.length_a   1.000
_cell.length_b   1.000
_cell.length_c   1.000
_cell.angle_alpha   90.00
_cell.angle_beta   90.00
_cell.angle_gamma   90.00
#
_symmetry.space_group_name_H-M   'P 1'
#
loop_
_entity.id
_entity.type
_entity.pdbx_description
1 polymer ?
#
loop_
_entity_poly.entity_id
_entity_poly.type
_entity_poly.pdbx_seq_one_letter_code
_entity_poly.pdbx_strand_id
1 'polypeptide(L)'
;MKAKSEEIKQLLDDDSFVDLMPLQQKIRDLKLPVEHNEYTLNEAVVDFSNVRDLLLESIDNGVLDDYDINSRETIQSHLTSIKSNIDNIYRKGQREVPSLLNKIQNLKKYVFLSMNLDLRVSGLVDYKAKISELNELQQKYNSLLNEIEDAAKTNKEIHSQVEIIKENLSQSNDLINQQKKLDEQFAVRNRNTSKITSELESRHNRTESMVDTISEFHESINNYKESLDDHENKTQELIENNKELESKITDLLSSAVGGALGKTFGERKSELKDSEIFWKNATFVAILILFGAAGALYFEILSGVDETATIISKISLLIPASAAVWFTASNYNRERKLLEEYAFKSSLSLSLDSYRKVLNEELDGDERVKIAEFLINSMEKIYSSPLENISKHSPKDEIEISLFEKMMNSIGKNWK
;
A
#
# COMPACT_ATOMS: atom_id res chain seq x y z
N MET A 1 40.99 105.02 46.37
CA MET A 1 39.56 105.36 46.57
C MET A 1 39.26 105.76 48.00
N LYS A 2 39.65 104.97 49.02
CA LYS A 2 39.39 105.28 50.45
C LYS A 2 39.87 106.64 50.97
N ALA A 3 40.92 107.21 50.38
CA ALA A 3 41.49 108.49 50.79
C ALA A 3 40.45 109.62 50.84
N LYS A 4 39.49 109.65 49.91
CA LYS A 4 38.51 110.74 49.82
C LYS A 4 37.39 110.62 50.87
N SER A 5 36.96 109.40 51.15
CA SER A 5 35.98 109.10 52.20
C SER A 5 36.55 109.44 53.58
N GLU A 6 37.85 109.19 53.78
CA GLU A 6 38.56 109.57 55.01
C GLU A 6 38.71 111.09 55.17
N GLU A 7 38.99 111.81 54.07
CA GLU A 7 39.00 113.29 54.09
C GLU A 7 37.62 113.88 54.44
N ILE A 8 36.53 113.27 53.96
CA ILE A 8 35.16 113.66 54.32
C ILE A 8 34.91 113.37 55.80
N LYS A 9 35.33 112.20 56.31
CA LYS A 9 35.22 111.84 57.72
C LYS A 9 35.93 112.85 58.62
N GLN A 10 37.16 113.20 58.28
CA GLN A 10 37.94 114.22 59.00
C GLN A 10 37.26 115.59 59.01
N LEU A 11 36.55 115.97 57.93
CA LEU A 11 35.77 117.21 57.92
C LEU A 11 34.55 117.11 58.85
N LEU A 12 33.83 115.97 58.84
CA LEU A 12 32.64 115.73 59.67
C LEU A 12 32.95 115.61 61.18
N ASP A 13 34.18 115.22 61.51
CA ASP A 13 34.70 115.13 62.88
C ASP A 13 35.26 116.46 63.41
N ASP A 14 35.25 117.52 62.60
CA ASP A 14 35.65 118.85 63.07
C ASP A 14 34.68 119.39 64.12
N ASP A 15 35.21 120.01 65.18
CA ASP A 15 34.42 120.56 66.29
C ASP A 15 33.28 121.49 65.81
N SER A 16 33.48 122.20 64.69
CA SER A 16 32.45 123.08 64.11
C SER A 16 31.25 122.34 63.53
N PHE A 17 31.34 121.03 63.31
CA PHE A 17 30.28 120.16 62.81
C PHE A 17 29.76 119.15 63.84
N VAL A 18 30.56 118.83 64.85
CA VAL A 18 30.18 117.91 65.94
C VAL A 18 29.08 118.51 66.81
N ASP A 19 29.19 119.79 67.16
CA ASP A 19 28.16 120.50 67.92
C ASP A 19 27.89 121.88 67.32
N LEU A 20 26.71 122.02 66.71
CA LEU A 20 26.25 123.29 66.14
C LEU A 20 25.52 124.16 67.18
N MET A 21 25.31 123.71 68.41
CA MET A 21 24.66 124.49 69.47
C MET A 21 25.41 125.79 69.80
N PRO A 22 26.75 125.83 69.91
CA PRO A 22 27.49 127.08 70.11
C PRO A 22 27.29 128.07 68.95
N LEU A 23 27.19 127.56 67.71
CA LEU A 23 26.90 128.38 66.54
C LEU A 23 25.48 128.93 66.59
N GLN A 24 24.49 128.09 66.92
CA GLN A 24 23.10 128.52 67.08
C GLN A 24 22.96 129.60 68.16
N GLN A 25 23.59 129.39 69.32
CA GLN A 25 23.55 130.35 70.42
C GLN A 25 24.19 131.67 70.00
N LYS A 26 25.35 131.63 69.34
CA LYS A 26 26.01 132.83 68.81
C LYS A 26 25.16 133.58 67.78
N ILE A 27 24.47 132.88 66.88
CA ILE A 27 23.56 133.48 65.89
C ILE A 27 22.37 134.16 66.59
N ARG A 28 21.83 133.54 67.66
CA ARG A 28 20.74 134.10 68.48
C ARG A 28 21.18 135.33 69.27
N ASP A 29 22.35 135.27 69.92
CA ASP A 29 22.91 136.38 70.72
C ASP A 29 23.19 137.62 69.85
N LEU A 30 23.58 137.41 68.60
CA LEU A 30 23.81 138.47 67.61
C LEU A 30 22.53 139.00 66.95
N LYS A 31 21.34 138.49 67.32
CA LYS A 31 20.01 138.83 66.77
C LYS A 31 19.95 138.71 65.23
N LEU A 32 20.58 137.68 64.68
CA LEU A 32 20.64 137.46 63.24
C LEU A 32 19.33 136.85 62.70
N PRO A 33 19.05 136.98 61.39
CA PRO A 33 17.94 136.25 60.79
C PRO A 33 18.11 134.75 60.99
N VAL A 34 17.14 134.13 61.68
CA VAL A 34 17.11 132.69 62.01
C VAL A 34 16.28 131.87 61.01
N GLU A 35 15.82 132.50 59.93
CA GLU A 35 14.97 131.91 58.90
C GLU A 35 15.33 132.46 57.52
N HIS A 36 15.36 131.57 56.52
CA HIS A 36 15.49 131.92 55.12
C HIS A 36 14.68 130.95 54.26
N ASN A 37 13.78 131.47 53.42
CA ASN A 37 12.91 130.67 52.53
C ASN A 37 12.17 129.54 53.26
N GLU A 38 11.51 129.85 54.39
CA GLU A 38 10.77 128.89 55.23
C GLU A 38 11.64 127.78 55.87
N TYR A 39 12.97 127.83 55.69
CA TYR A 39 13.91 126.91 56.31
C TYR A 39 14.57 127.59 57.50
N THR A 40 14.27 127.08 58.69
CA THR A 40 14.72 127.66 59.95
C THR A 40 16.12 127.17 60.32
N LEU A 41 16.82 127.95 61.15
CA LEU A 41 18.11 127.55 61.70
C LEU A 41 18.05 126.25 62.51
N ASN A 42 16.93 126.00 63.19
CA ASN A 42 16.75 124.77 63.97
C ASN A 42 16.62 123.56 63.03
N GLU A 43 15.80 123.67 61.98
CA GLU A 43 15.66 122.62 60.96
C GLU A 43 16.99 122.36 60.26
N ALA A 44 17.73 123.41 59.90
CA ALA A 44 19.03 123.25 59.28
C ALA A 44 20.05 122.51 60.15
N VAL A 45 20.07 122.77 61.46
CA VAL A 45 20.97 122.04 62.36
C VAL A 45 20.55 120.58 62.53
N VAL A 46 19.25 120.31 62.67
CA VAL A 46 18.74 118.94 62.76
C VAL A 46 19.03 118.17 61.46
N ASP A 47 18.75 118.78 60.31
CA ASP A 47 18.99 118.20 59.01
C ASP A 47 20.47 117.96 58.74
N PHE A 48 21.34 118.90 59.14
CA PHE A 48 22.77 118.71 59.03
C PHE A 48 23.26 117.58 59.93
N SER A 49 22.76 117.47 61.17
CA SER A 49 23.10 116.36 62.07
C SER A 49 22.71 115.01 61.45
N ASN A 50 21.49 114.90 60.94
CA ASN A 50 21.01 113.67 60.29
C ASN A 50 21.86 113.31 59.06
N VAL A 51 22.21 114.29 58.24
CA VAL A 51 23.07 114.09 57.07
C VAL A 51 24.48 113.70 57.49
N ARG A 52 25.03 114.33 58.52
CA ARG A 52 26.34 114.01 59.08
C ARG A 52 26.37 112.57 59.58
N ASP A 53 25.40 112.17 60.39
CA ASP A 53 25.35 110.83 60.98
C ASP A 53 25.20 109.77 59.89
N LEU A 54 24.34 110.00 58.88
CA LEU A 54 24.21 109.12 57.72
C LEU A 54 25.50 109.02 56.91
N LEU A 55 26.22 110.13 56.72
CA LEU A 55 27.50 110.13 56.02
C LEU A 55 28.57 109.36 56.81
N LEU A 56 28.64 109.57 58.13
CA LEU A 56 29.56 108.83 59.00
C LEU A 56 29.27 107.32 58.97
N GLU A 57 28.01 106.93 59.13
CA GLU A 57 27.57 105.54 59.04
C GLU A 57 27.91 104.94 57.66
N SER A 58 27.69 105.70 56.58
CA SER A 58 28.04 105.25 55.23
C SER A 58 29.54 105.08 55.01
N ILE A 59 30.38 105.87 55.70
CA ILE A 59 31.85 105.75 55.63
C ILE A 59 32.29 104.53 56.43
N ASP A 60 31.77 104.38 57.65
CA ASP A 60 32.12 103.27 58.55
C ASP A 60 31.70 101.91 57.97
N ASN A 61 30.54 101.86 57.32
CA ASN A 61 30.06 100.67 56.61
C ASN A 61 30.69 100.48 55.22
N GLY A 62 31.57 101.39 54.79
CA GLY A 62 32.22 101.34 53.47
C GLY A 62 31.30 101.66 52.28
N VAL A 63 30.01 101.95 52.51
CA VAL A 63 29.01 102.28 51.48
C VAL A 63 29.39 103.53 50.69
N LEU A 64 30.03 104.52 51.33
CA LEU A 64 30.46 105.73 50.64
C LEU A 64 31.59 105.44 49.63
N ASP A 65 32.39 104.38 49.85
CA ASP A 65 33.49 104.02 48.95
C ASP A 65 33.03 103.52 47.58
N ASP A 66 31.80 103.00 47.51
CA ASP A 66 31.16 102.49 46.29
C ASP A 66 30.69 103.61 45.34
N TYR A 67 30.61 104.85 45.83
CA TYR A 67 30.30 106.00 44.98
C TYR A 67 31.52 106.47 44.20
N ASP A 68 31.27 106.95 42.99
CA ASP A 68 32.33 107.49 42.13
C ASP A 68 33.02 108.70 42.80
N ILE A 69 34.23 108.98 42.35
CA ILE A 69 35.06 110.01 42.97
C ILE A 69 34.42 111.41 42.90
N ASN A 70 33.67 111.71 41.83
CA ASN A 70 33.02 113.03 41.68
C ASN A 70 31.90 113.20 42.71
N SER A 71 31.17 112.12 43.02
CA SER A 71 30.11 112.16 44.02
C SER A 71 30.66 112.45 45.42
N ARG A 72 31.78 111.81 45.77
CA ARG A 72 32.50 112.09 47.03
C ARG A 72 33.10 113.50 47.05
N GLU A 73 33.68 113.96 45.96
CA GLU A 73 34.19 115.33 45.83
C GLU A 73 33.09 116.38 45.98
N THR A 74 31.89 116.10 45.47
CA THR A 74 30.72 116.98 45.61
C THR A 74 30.29 117.09 47.07
N ILE A 75 30.23 115.97 47.82
CA ILE A 75 29.99 116.00 49.27
C ILE A 75 31.05 116.83 49.98
N GLN A 76 32.33 116.57 49.71
CA GLN A 76 33.43 117.27 50.36
C GLN A 76 33.37 118.78 50.08
N SER A 77 33.04 119.17 48.85
CA SER A 77 32.88 120.56 48.43
C SER A 77 31.73 121.25 49.18
N HIS A 78 30.58 120.57 49.32
CA HIS A 78 29.47 121.06 50.12
C HIS A 78 29.85 121.23 51.59
N LEU A 79 30.50 120.23 52.20
CA LEU A 79 30.95 120.29 53.59
C LEU A 79 31.96 121.42 53.81
N THR A 80 32.96 121.55 52.96
CA THR A 80 33.97 122.62 53.03
C THR A 80 33.29 124.00 52.91
N SER A 81 32.30 124.11 52.04
CA SER A 81 31.53 125.33 51.85
C SER A 81 30.67 125.68 53.06
N ILE A 82 30.12 124.69 53.77
CA ILE A 82 29.38 124.87 55.03
C ILE A 82 30.35 125.32 56.12
N LYS A 83 31.49 124.64 56.28
CA LYS A 83 32.52 124.98 57.28
C LYS A 83 33.00 126.42 57.13
N SER A 84 33.33 126.82 55.90
CA SER A 84 33.73 128.19 55.61
C SER A 84 32.66 129.22 55.99
N ASN A 85 31.38 128.91 55.79
CA ASN A 85 30.29 129.79 56.23
C ASN A 85 30.19 129.86 57.75
N ILE A 86 30.33 128.73 58.45
CA ILE A 86 30.37 128.70 59.92
C ILE A 86 31.50 129.58 60.44
N ASP A 87 32.73 129.41 59.93
CA ASP A 87 33.89 130.21 60.31
C ASP A 87 33.69 131.70 60.05
N ASN A 88 33.08 132.06 58.91
CA ASN A 88 32.78 133.44 58.57
C ASN A 88 31.72 134.05 59.50
N ILE A 89 30.71 133.28 59.93
CA ILE A 89 29.75 133.71 60.95
C ILE A 89 30.49 133.98 62.26
N TYR A 90 31.47 133.15 62.64
CA TYR A 90 32.27 133.39 63.83
C TYR A 90 33.12 134.67 63.75
N ARG A 91 33.66 135.03 62.57
CA ARG A 91 34.61 136.14 62.38
C ARG A 91 34.01 137.48 61.97
N LYS A 92 33.02 137.50 61.06
CA LYS A 92 32.58 138.72 60.35
C LYS A 92 31.14 139.15 60.66
N GLY A 93 30.33 138.26 61.24
CA GLY A 93 28.95 138.57 61.64
C GLY A 93 27.94 138.81 60.49
N GLN A 94 26.66 138.64 60.85
CA GLN A 94 25.38 138.85 60.16
C GLN A 94 25.13 138.32 58.73
N ARG A 95 26.01 138.48 57.74
CA ARG A 95 25.62 138.30 56.31
C ARG A 95 25.61 136.86 55.78
N GLU A 96 26.08 135.89 56.56
CA GLU A 96 26.34 134.52 56.07
C GLU A 96 25.29 133.47 56.49
N VAL A 97 24.34 133.81 57.36
CA VAL A 97 23.34 132.83 57.86
C VAL A 97 22.43 132.29 56.74
N PRO A 98 21.84 133.11 55.85
CA PRO A 98 21.04 132.59 54.73
C PRO A 98 21.83 131.67 53.79
N SER A 99 23.11 132.01 53.57
CA SER A 99 24.04 131.22 52.75
C SER A 99 24.31 129.86 53.38
N LEU A 100 24.49 129.80 54.71
CA LEU A 100 24.65 128.55 55.46
C LEU A 100 23.40 127.66 55.32
N LEU A 101 22.21 128.21 55.52
CA LEU A 101 20.94 127.48 55.43
C LEU A 101 20.78 126.82 54.05
N ASN A 102 21.00 127.57 52.96
CA ASN A 102 20.93 127.05 51.60
C ASN A 102 21.97 125.94 51.35
N LYS A 103 23.20 126.10 51.85
CA LYS A 103 24.26 125.09 51.66
C LYS A 103 23.94 123.78 52.38
N ILE A 104 23.40 123.85 53.60
CA ILE A 104 22.95 122.67 54.34
C ILE A 104 21.82 121.96 53.59
N GLN A 105 20.82 122.72 53.11
CA GLN A 105 19.70 122.16 52.36
C GLN A 105 20.15 121.47 51.06
N ASN A 106 21.12 122.08 50.35
CA ASN A 106 21.68 121.50 49.13
C ASN A 106 22.44 120.21 49.41
N LEU A 107 23.24 120.16 50.49
CA LEU A 107 23.92 118.93 50.90
C LEU A 107 22.91 117.82 51.22
N LYS A 108 21.85 118.13 51.99
CA LYS A 108 20.77 117.16 52.28
C LYS A 108 20.14 116.62 51.00
N LYS A 109 19.73 117.49 50.07
CA LYS A 109 19.14 117.07 48.80
C LYS A 109 20.10 116.17 48.00
N TYR A 110 21.38 116.51 47.97
CA TYR A 110 22.37 115.71 47.26
C TYR A 110 22.54 114.32 47.89
N VAL A 111 22.71 114.24 49.21
CA VAL A 111 22.92 112.98 49.94
C VAL A 111 21.69 112.07 49.87
N PHE A 112 20.48 112.62 50.08
CA PHE A 112 19.26 111.81 50.11
C PHE A 112 18.69 111.53 48.71
N LEU A 113 18.59 112.53 47.83
CA LEU A 113 17.87 112.36 46.56
C LEU A 113 18.79 111.96 45.40
N SER A 114 19.96 112.59 45.30
CA SER A 114 20.88 112.32 44.19
C SER A 114 21.66 111.03 44.43
N MET A 115 22.15 110.82 45.65
CA MET A 115 22.92 109.63 45.98
C MET A 115 22.03 108.47 46.46
N ASN A 116 20.85 108.73 47.04
CA ASN A 116 20.03 107.70 47.72
C ASN A 116 20.84 106.96 48.79
N LEU A 117 21.66 107.71 49.53
CA LEU A 117 22.61 107.14 50.47
C LEU A 117 21.91 106.38 51.61
N ASP A 118 20.76 106.89 52.04
CA ASP A 118 19.87 106.28 53.02
C ASP A 118 19.37 104.88 52.60
N LEU A 119 19.03 104.71 51.32
CA LEU A 119 18.56 103.42 50.77
C LEU A 119 19.68 102.39 50.65
N ARG A 120 20.92 102.85 50.44
CA ARG A 120 22.10 101.97 50.33
C ARG A 120 22.64 101.55 51.69
N VAL A 121 22.72 102.49 52.63
CA VAL A 121 23.11 102.19 54.02
C VAL A 121 22.14 101.20 54.67
N SER A 122 20.86 101.22 54.29
CA SER A 122 19.84 100.25 54.75
C SER A 122 19.81 98.89 54.02
N GLY A 123 20.72 98.64 53.05
CA GLY A 123 20.88 97.31 52.42
C GLY A 123 19.82 96.89 51.40
N LEU A 124 18.96 97.79 50.93
CA LEU A 124 17.82 97.45 50.05
C LEU A 124 18.20 97.08 48.60
N VAL A 125 19.44 97.32 48.17
CA VAL A 125 19.90 97.08 46.79
C VAL A 125 20.14 95.58 46.48
N ASP A 126 20.44 94.76 47.49
CA ASP A 126 20.77 93.32 47.32
C ASP A 126 19.57 92.42 46.97
N TYR A 127 18.35 92.84 47.29
CA TYR A 127 17.14 92.06 47.01
C TYR A 127 16.88 91.86 45.50
N LYS A 128 17.30 92.82 44.66
CA LYS A 128 17.08 92.74 43.21
C LYS A 128 17.90 91.62 42.56
N ALA A 129 19.14 91.42 43.00
CA ALA A 129 20.00 90.34 42.51
C ALA A 129 19.41 88.97 42.87
N LYS A 130 18.93 88.82 44.11
CA LYS A 130 18.33 87.58 44.61
C LYS A 130 17.03 87.19 43.89
N ILE A 131 16.24 88.18 43.46
CA ILE A 131 15.05 87.97 42.62
C ILE A 131 15.44 87.43 41.23
N SER A 132 16.55 87.92 40.65
CA SER A 132 17.04 87.42 39.36
C SER A 132 17.47 85.96 39.44
N GLU A 133 18.23 85.59 40.47
CA GLU A 133 18.64 84.19 40.72
C GLU A 133 17.43 83.26 40.93
N LEU A 134 16.41 83.72 41.68
CA LEU A 134 15.17 82.97 41.88
C LEU A 134 14.42 82.72 40.56
N ASN A 135 14.36 83.71 39.68
CA ASN A 135 13.74 83.57 38.37
C ASN A 135 14.49 82.57 37.48
N GLU A 136 15.83 82.60 37.48
CA GLU A 136 16.64 81.62 36.75
C GLU A 136 16.44 80.20 37.30
N LEU A 137 16.36 80.06 38.63
CA LEU A 137 16.09 78.78 39.27
C LEU A 137 14.69 78.26 38.93
N GLN A 138 13.68 79.15 38.89
CA GLN A 138 12.33 78.80 38.47
C GLN A 138 12.28 78.34 37.01
N GLN A 139 13.00 78.99 36.10
CA GLN A 139 13.10 78.55 34.72
C GLN A 139 13.75 77.17 34.61
N LYS A 140 14.85 76.94 35.33
CA LYS A 140 15.51 75.62 35.38
C LYS A 140 14.58 74.55 35.94
N TYR A 141 13.85 74.86 37.02
CA TYR A 141 12.87 73.95 37.61
C TYR A 141 11.77 73.57 36.62
N ASN A 142 11.22 74.54 35.89
CA ASN A 142 10.19 74.28 34.88
C ASN A 142 10.72 73.45 33.70
N SER A 143 11.96 73.68 33.26
CA SER A 143 12.61 72.83 32.24
C SER A 143 12.74 71.39 32.72
N LEU A 144 13.22 71.20 33.95
CA LEU A 144 13.36 69.88 34.55
C LEU A 144 12.01 69.16 34.69
N LEU A 145 10.95 69.90 35.03
CA LEU A 145 9.60 69.36 35.14
C LEU A 145 9.11 68.80 33.78
N ASN A 146 9.33 69.55 32.69
CA ASN A 146 8.96 69.11 31.35
C ASN A 146 9.76 67.87 30.92
N GLU A 147 11.06 67.83 31.20
CA GLU A 147 11.91 66.66 30.91
C GLU A 147 11.42 65.41 31.67
N ILE A 148 11.01 65.56 32.93
CA ILE A 148 10.45 64.47 33.74
C ILE A 148 9.11 64.00 33.16
N GLU A 149 8.24 64.91 32.72
CA GLU A 149 6.97 64.53 32.09
C GLU A 149 7.18 63.76 30.78
N ASP A 150 8.12 64.18 29.94
CA ASP A 150 8.42 63.49 28.68
C ASP A 150 9.11 62.14 28.92
N ALA A 151 9.99 62.04 29.93
CA ALA A 151 10.53 60.77 30.38
C ALA A 151 9.42 59.83 30.89
N ALA A 152 8.43 60.35 31.62
CA ALA A 152 7.30 59.56 32.10
C ALA A 152 6.39 59.06 30.97
N LYS A 153 6.16 59.87 29.92
CA LYS A 153 5.46 59.43 28.69
C LYS A 153 6.23 58.32 27.99
N THR A 154 7.53 58.53 27.78
CA THR A 154 8.41 57.54 27.14
C THR A 154 8.41 56.22 27.91
N ASN A 155 8.45 56.26 29.24
CA ASN A 155 8.42 55.05 30.07
C ASN A 155 7.10 54.28 29.95
N LYS A 156 5.96 54.98 29.80
CA LYS A 156 4.66 54.34 29.53
C LYS A 156 4.64 53.64 28.17
N GLU A 157 5.20 54.27 27.14
CA GLU A 157 5.31 53.68 25.81
C GLU A 157 6.21 52.44 25.82
N ILE A 158 7.37 52.51 26.49
CA ILE A 158 8.27 51.36 26.69
C ILE A 158 7.52 50.22 27.38
N HIS A 159 6.74 50.50 28.44
CA HIS A 159 5.99 49.47 29.15
C HIS A 159 4.96 48.78 28.24
N SER A 160 4.24 49.56 27.41
CA SER A 160 3.32 49.01 26.42
C SER A 160 4.04 48.12 25.40
N GLN A 161 5.21 48.52 24.92
CA GLN A 161 6.00 47.72 23.97
C GLN A 161 6.51 46.42 24.61
N VAL A 162 6.90 46.45 25.88
CA VAL A 162 7.34 45.26 26.62
C VAL A 162 6.23 44.22 26.73
N GLU A 163 4.99 44.63 26.98
CA GLU A 163 3.86 43.70 27.04
C GLU A 163 3.57 43.06 25.67
N ILE A 164 3.62 43.83 24.59
CA ILE A 164 3.51 43.29 23.22
C ILE A 164 4.62 42.27 22.94
N ILE A 165 5.86 42.56 23.34
CA ILE A 165 6.99 41.64 23.16
C ILE A 165 6.77 40.33 23.94
N LYS A 166 6.25 40.40 25.17
CA LYS A 166 5.94 39.19 25.97
C LYS A 166 4.88 38.32 25.30
N GLU A 167 3.83 38.94 24.76
CA GLU A 167 2.78 38.22 24.04
C GLU A 167 3.34 37.52 22.79
N ASN A 168 4.12 38.24 21.98
CA ASN A 168 4.80 37.67 20.81
C ASN A 168 5.75 36.52 21.19
N LEU A 169 6.45 36.63 22.32
CA LEU A 169 7.33 35.57 22.81
C LEU A 169 6.54 34.31 23.20
N SER A 170 5.38 34.47 23.82
CA SER A 170 4.47 33.35 24.13
C SER A 170 3.99 32.65 22.86
N GLN A 171 3.51 33.42 21.87
CA GLN A 171 3.06 32.88 20.58
C GLN A 171 4.20 32.15 19.85
N SER A 172 5.41 32.70 19.86
CA SER A 172 6.58 32.07 19.26
C SER A 172 6.94 30.73 19.91
N ASN A 173 6.80 30.62 21.24
CA ASN A 173 7.03 29.36 21.96
C ASN A 173 5.99 28.30 21.60
N ASP A 174 4.73 28.69 21.44
CA ASP A 174 3.67 27.78 21.00
C ASP A 174 3.94 27.24 19.59
N LEU A 175 4.38 28.10 18.66
CA LEU A 175 4.79 27.68 17.31
C LEU A 175 5.98 26.70 17.34
N ILE A 176 6.98 26.94 18.20
CA ILE A 176 8.11 26.01 18.37
C ILE A 176 7.64 24.64 18.86
N ASN A 177 6.70 24.61 19.81
CA ASN A 177 6.15 23.35 20.32
C ASN A 177 5.32 22.61 19.26
N GLN A 178 4.56 23.33 18.43
CA GLN A 178 3.85 22.74 17.30
C GLN A 178 4.82 22.17 16.26
N GLN A 179 5.91 22.88 15.96
CA GLN A 179 6.93 22.41 15.03
C GLN A 179 7.60 21.12 15.49
N LYS A 180 7.97 21.02 16.78
CA LYS A 180 8.53 19.78 17.35
C LYS A 180 7.59 18.57 17.18
N LYS A 181 6.29 18.75 17.44
CA LYS A 181 5.29 17.70 17.22
C LYS A 181 5.16 17.30 15.75
N LEU A 182 5.34 18.28 14.85
CA LEU A 182 5.32 18.02 13.41
C LEU A 182 6.55 17.20 12.99
N ASP A 183 7.73 17.54 13.49
CA ASP A 183 8.99 16.84 13.21
C ASP A 183 8.94 15.38 13.69
N GLU A 184 8.38 15.13 14.87
CA GLU A 184 8.15 13.78 15.40
C GLU A 184 7.21 12.97 14.48
N GLN A 185 6.11 13.58 14.03
CA GLN A 185 5.18 12.95 13.08
C GLN A 185 5.84 12.66 11.73
N PHE A 186 6.67 13.58 11.22
CA PHE A 186 7.43 13.38 10.01
C PHE A 186 8.41 12.22 10.15
N ALA A 187 9.14 12.11 11.26
CA ALA A 187 10.06 11.00 11.52
C ALA A 187 9.34 9.64 11.54
N VAL A 188 8.17 9.55 12.18
CA VAL A 188 7.35 8.34 12.19
C VAL A 188 6.85 8.01 10.78
N ARG A 189 6.33 9.00 10.05
CA ARG A 189 5.86 8.81 8.67
C ARG A 189 6.99 8.32 7.77
N ASN A 190 8.19 8.88 7.91
CA ASN A 190 9.34 8.49 7.09
C ASN A 190 9.78 7.03 7.35
N ARG A 191 9.75 6.58 8.61
CA ARG A 191 9.99 5.17 8.97
C ARG A 191 8.93 4.22 8.40
N ASN A 192 7.67 4.65 8.34
CA ASN A 192 6.60 3.84 7.74
C ASN A 192 6.76 3.78 6.22
N THR A 193 7.09 4.90 5.58
CA THR A 193 7.37 4.93 4.14
C THR A 193 8.52 3.99 3.79
N SER A 194 9.63 3.98 4.54
CA SER A 194 10.74 3.07 4.26
C SER A 194 10.35 1.59 4.40
N LYS A 195 9.54 1.23 5.40
CA LYS A 195 8.99 -0.13 5.55
C LYS A 195 8.11 -0.51 4.35
N ILE A 196 7.17 0.36 3.96
CA ILE A 196 6.29 0.13 2.81
C ILE A 196 7.12 -0.06 1.54
N THR A 197 8.15 0.74 1.32
CA THR A 197 9.05 0.59 0.17
C THR A 197 9.72 -0.78 0.16
N SER A 198 10.26 -1.25 1.30
CA SER A 198 10.89 -2.57 1.38
C SER A 198 9.91 -3.73 1.16
N GLU A 199 8.68 -3.60 1.67
CA GLU A 199 7.62 -4.59 1.43
C GLU A 199 7.20 -4.60 -0.05
N LEU A 200 7.11 -3.44 -0.69
CA LEU A 200 6.77 -3.31 -2.09
C LEU A 200 7.83 -3.98 -2.99
N GLU A 201 9.10 -3.76 -2.69
CA GLU A 201 10.22 -4.39 -3.40
C GLU A 201 10.21 -5.92 -3.25
N SER A 202 9.96 -6.42 -2.04
CA SER A 202 9.82 -7.87 -1.79
C SER A 202 8.63 -8.47 -2.57
N ARG A 203 7.48 -7.77 -2.61
CA ARG A 203 6.32 -8.22 -3.37
C ARG A 203 6.54 -8.16 -4.87
N HIS A 204 7.29 -7.17 -5.35
CA HIS A 204 7.67 -7.06 -6.75
C HIS A 204 8.51 -8.28 -7.19
N ASN A 205 9.58 -8.58 -6.45
CA ASN A 205 10.44 -9.74 -6.74
C ASN A 205 9.66 -11.06 -6.70
N ARG A 206 8.71 -11.21 -5.76
CA ARG A 206 7.83 -12.39 -5.71
C ARG A 206 6.91 -12.48 -6.92
N THR A 207 6.41 -11.34 -7.40
CA THR A 207 5.55 -11.29 -8.58
C THR A 207 6.32 -11.64 -9.84
N GLU A 208 7.54 -11.13 -9.99
CA GLU A 208 8.45 -11.46 -11.08
C GLU A 208 8.73 -12.98 -11.12
N SER A 209 9.11 -13.57 -9.98
CA SER A 209 9.30 -15.03 -9.88
C SER A 209 8.04 -15.84 -10.23
N MET A 210 6.85 -15.35 -9.87
CA MET A 210 5.60 -16.01 -10.26
C MET A 210 5.35 -15.95 -11.77
N VAL A 211 5.71 -14.85 -12.43
CA VAL A 211 5.63 -14.72 -13.90
C VAL A 211 6.55 -15.71 -14.58
N ASP A 212 7.77 -15.89 -14.07
CA ASP A 212 8.71 -16.89 -14.59
C ASP A 212 8.15 -18.30 -14.44
N THR A 213 7.63 -18.67 -13.25
CA THR A 213 7.00 -19.98 -13.03
C THR A 213 5.79 -20.22 -13.94
N ILE A 214 4.97 -19.20 -14.18
CA ILE A 214 3.83 -19.30 -15.10
C ILE A 214 4.32 -19.56 -16.53
N SER A 215 5.43 -18.93 -16.94
CA SER A 215 6.02 -19.12 -18.26
C SER A 215 6.54 -20.56 -18.44
N GLU A 216 7.25 -21.09 -17.43
CA GLU A 216 7.71 -22.49 -17.42
C GLU A 216 6.54 -23.49 -17.46
N PHE A 217 5.46 -23.19 -16.74
CA PHE A 217 4.26 -24.02 -16.74
C PHE A 217 3.55 -24.00 -18.11
N HIS A 218 3.52 -22.84 -18.76
CA HIS A 218 2.96 -22.71 -20.10
C HIS A 218 3.75 -23.52 -21.14
N GLU A 219 5.09 -23.48 -21.08
CA GLU A 219 5.95 -24.31 -21.93
C GLU A 219 5.71 -25.80 -21.68
N SER A 220 5.62 -26.21 -20.42
CA SER A 220 5.31 -27.60 -20.05
C SER A 220 3.97 -28.06 -20.59
N ILE A 221 2.92 -27.23 -20.53
CA ILE A 221 1.60 -27.52 -21.10
C ILE A 221 1.70 -27.75 -22.61
N ASN A 222 2.45 -26.90 -23.33
CA ASN A 222 2.60 -27.05 -24.77
C ASN A 222 3.31 -28.37 -25.12
N ASN A 223 4.37 -28.72 -24.40
CA ASN A 223 5.07 -29.99 -24.58
C ASN A 223 4.16 -31.20 -24.30
N TYR A 224 3.34 -31.16 -23.25
CA TYR A 224 2.36 -32.21 -22.97
C TYR A 224 1.31 -32.33 -24.06
N LYS A 225 0.86 -31.21 -24.62
CA LYS A 225 -0.11 -31.20 -25.71
C LYS A 225 0.45 -31.86 -26.98
N GLU A 226 1.69 -31.54 -27.33
CA GLU A 226 2.39 -32.18 -28.46
C GLU A 226 2.56 -33.69 -28.24
N SER A 227 2.96 -34.09 -27.02
CA SER A 227 3.08 -35.50 -26.65
C SER A 227 1.73 -36.24 -26.73
N LEU A 228 0.63 -35.60 -26.32
CA LEU A 228 -0.71 -36.17 -26.37
C LEU A 228 -1.19 -36.37 -27.82
N ASP A 229 -0.91 -35.41 -28.71
CA ASP A 229 -1.21 -35.51 -30.15
C ASP A 229 -0.43 -36.66 -30.82
N ASP A 230 0.87 -36.80 -30.51
CA ASP A 230 1.68 -37.93 -30.99
C ASP A 230 1.14 -39.29 -30.49
N HIS A 231 0.75 -39.38 -29.21
CA HIS A 231 0.15 -40.59 -28.65
C HIS A 231 -1.22 -40.92 -29.23
N GLU A 232 -2.06 -39.92 -29.49
CA GLU A 232 -3.35 -40.10 -30.16
C GLU A 232 -3.15 -40.65 -31.57
N ASN A 233 -2.26 -40.06 -32.36
CA ASN A 233 -1.91 -40.52 -33.70
C ASN A 233 -1.41 -41.98 -33.70
N LYS A 234 -0.47 -42.32 -32.80
CA LYS A 234 0.03 -43.71 -32.65
C LYS A 234 -1.06 -44.69 -32.24
N THR A 235 -1.99 -44.26 -31.38
CA THR A 235 -3.11 -45.11 -30.94
C THR A 235 -4.07 -45.39 -32.11
N GLN A 236 -4.37 -44.38 -32.93
CA GLN A 236 -5.19 -44.55 -34.13
C GLN A 236 -4.53 -45.51 -35.13
N GLU A 237 -3.22 -45.35 -35.38
CA GLU A 237 -2.45 -46.26 -36.25
C GLU A 237 -2.49 -47.71 -35.74
N LEU A 238 -2.33 -47.93 -34.43
CA LEU A 238 -2.42 -49.27 -33.85
C LEU A 238 -3.82 -49.87 -33.98
N ILE A 239 -4.88 -49.07 -33.84
CA ILE A 239 -6.26 -49.54 -34.01
C ILE A 239 -6.49 -49.97 -35.47
N GLU A 240 -6.04 -49.17 -36.44
CA GLU A 240 -6.16 -49.50 -37.87
C GLU A 240 -5.40 -50.78 -38.21
N ASN A 241 -4.14 -50.90 -37.77
CA ASN A 241 -3.32 -52.09 -37.96
C ASN A 241 -3.95 -53.34 -37.35
N ASN A 242 -4.52 -53.24 -36.13
CA ASN A 242 -5.18 -54.37 -35.48
C ASN A 242 -6.43 -54.81 -36.24
N LYS A 243 -7.24 -53.88 -36.74
CA LYS A 243 -8.41 -54.20 -37.57
C LYS A 243 -8.00 -54.92 -38.86
N GLU A 244 -6.93 -54.47 -39.51
CA GLU A 244 -6.42 -55.11 -40.72
C GLU A 244 -5.92 -56.54 -40.43
N LEU A 245 -5.18 -56.73 -39.34
CA LEU A 245 -4.71 -58.05 -38.90
C LEU A 245 -5.86 -58.99 -38.55
N GLU A 246 -6.86 -58.50 -37.83
CA GLU A 246 -8.07 -59.27 -37.49
C GLU A 246 -8.79 -59.75 -38.76
N SER A 247 -8.96 -58.87 -39.75
CA SER A 247 -9.55 -59.22 -41.05
C SER A 247 -8.73 -60.31 -41.76
N LYS A 248 -7.39 -60.17 -41.81
CA LYS A 248 -6.50 -61.16 -42.44
C LYS A 248 -6.56 -62.53 -41.75
N ILE A 249 -6.56 -62.56 -40.42
CA ILE A 249 -6.66 -63.80 -39.64
C ILE A 249 -8.02 -64.48 -39.91
N THR A 250 -9.09 -63.67 -39.91
CA THR A 250 -10.46 -64.12 -40.14
C THR A 250 -10.59 -64.79 -41.50
N ASP A 251 -10.04 -64.19 -42.55
CA ASP A 251 -10.06 -64.70 -43.92
C ASP A 251 -9.23 -65.98 -44.08
N LEU A 252 -8.00 -65.99 -43.55
CA LEU A 252 -7.11 -67.16 -43.63
C LEU A 252 -7.71 -68.37 -42.90
N LEU A 253 -8.28 -68.17 -41.71
CA LEU A 253 -8.91 -69.25 -40.95
C LEU A 253 -10.14 -69.81 -41.68
N SER A 254 -10.97 -68.94 -42.26
CA SER A 254 -12.17 -69.39 -43.00
C SER A 254 -11.80 -70.22 -44.23
N SER A 255 -10.85 -69.71 -45.02
CA SER A 255 -10.41 -70.37 -46.25
C SER A 255 -9.71 -71.70 -45.98
N ALA A 256 -8.80 -71.75 -44.99
CA ALA A 256 -8.05 -72.96 -44.68
C ALA A 256 -8.92 -74.07 -44.07
N VAL A 257 -9.79 -73.74 -43.11
CA VAL A 257 -10.59 -74.76 -42.39
C VAL A 257 -11.72 -75.31 -43.27
N GLY A 258 -12.48 -74.44 -43.94
CA GLY A 258 -13.60 -74.88 -44.79
C GLY A 258 -13.13 -75.69 -46.01
N GLY A 259 -12.07 -75.24 -46.68
CA GLY A 259 -11.52 -75.92 -47.84
C GLY A 259 -10.86 -77.27 -47.52
N ALA A 260 -10.08 -77.35 -46.44
CA ALA A 260 -9.38 -78.58 -46.07
C ALA A 260 -10.33 -79.68 -45.56
N LEU A 261 -11.32 -79.35 -44.72
CA LEU A 261 -12.32 -80.32 -44.25
C LEU A 261 -13.20 -80.81 -45.41
N GLY A 262 -13.69 -79.89 -46.26
CA GLY A 262 -14.51 -80.25 -47.42
C GLY A 262 -13.80 -81.21 -48.37
N LYS A 263 -12.50 -80.95 -48.64
CA LYS A 263 -11.65 -81.80 -49.47
C LYS A 263 -11.41 -83.18 -48.85
N THR A 264 -11.01 -83.26 -47.58
CA THR A 264 -10.73 -84.55 -46.91
C THR A 264 -11.96 -85.44 -46.81
N PHE A 265 -13.15 -84.87 -46.50
CA PHE A 265 -14.40 -85.63 -46.55
C PHE A 265 -14.80 -86.04 -47.97
N GLY A 266 -14.52 -85.20 -48.97
CA GLY A 266 -14.74 -85.52 -50.38
C GLY A 266 -13.87 -86.68 -50.88
N GLU A 267 -12.59 -86.70 -50.51
CA GLU A 267 -11.66 -87.80 -50.80
C GLU A 267 -12.14 -89.10 -50.16
N ARG A 268 -12.51 -89.07 -48.88
CA ARG A 268 -13.04 -90.25 -48.18
C ARG A 268 -14.35 -90.76 -48.78
N LYS A 269 -15.23 -89.87 -49.21
CA LYS A 269 -16.46 -90.23 -49.96
C LYS A 269 -16.12 -90.97 -51.26
N SER A 270 -15.09 -90.54 -51.98
CA SER A 270 -14.67 -91.18 -53.23
C SER A 270 -14.17 -92.60 -52.97
N GLU A 271 -13.32 -92.79 -51.96
CA GLU A 271 -12.83 -94.13 -51.57
C GLU A 271 -13.97 -95.08 -51.19
N LEU A 272 -14.95 -94.57 -50.42
CA LEU A 272 -16.13 -95.35 -50.03
C LEU A 272 -17.04 -95.67 -51.22
N LYS A 273 -17.05 -94.83 -52.27
CA LYS A 273 -17.81 -95.11 -53.49
C LYS A 273 -17.20 -96.27 -54.26
N ASP A 274 -15.88 -96.32 -54.36
CA ASP A 274 -15.18 -97.42 -55.02
C ASP A 274 -15.39 -98.73 -54.24
N SER A 275 -15.36 -98.66 -52.91
CA SER A 275 -15.71 -99.76 -52.00
C SER A 275 -17.18 -100.20 -52.17
N GLU A 276 -18.14 -99.28 -52.20
CA GLU A 276 -19.57 -99.57 -52.42
C GLU A 276 -19.81 -100.29 -53.75
N ILE A 277 -19.16 -99.84 -54.82
CA ILE A 277 -19.25 -100.49 -56.14
C ILE A 277 -18.67 -101.90 -56.07
N PHE A 278 -17.53 -102.10 -55.38
CA PHE A 278 -16.95 -103.41 -55.17
C PHE A 278 -17.91 -104.35 -54.43
N TRP A 279 -18.48 -103.92 -53.31
CA TRP A 279 -19.41 -104.74 -52.52
C TRP A 279 -20.72 -105.01 -53.25
N LYS A 280 -21.25 -104.04 -53.99
CA LYS A 280 -22.43 -104.23 -54.85
C LYS A 280 -22.20 -105.33 -55.87
N ASN A 281 -21.06 -105.28 -56.55
CA ASN A 281 -20.67 -106.28 -57.54
C ASN A 281 -20.44 -107.65 -56.87
N ALA A 282 -19.79 -107.68 -55.70
CA ALA A 282 -19.58 -108.90 -54.92
C ALA A 282 -20.91 -109.54 -54.48
N THR A 283 -21.89 -108.75 -54.02
CA THR A 283 -23.23 -109.23 -53.69
C THR A 283 -23.94 -109.80 -54.91
N PHE A 284 -23.88 -109.11 -56.05
CA PHE A 284 -24.47 -109.61 -57.29
C PHE A 284 -23.88 -110.96 -57.73
N VAL A 285 -22.54 -111.10 -57.66
CA VAL A 285 -21.85 -112.37 -57.97
C VAL A 285 -22.21 -113.47 -56.96
N ALA A 286 -22.26 -113.16 -55.66
CA ALA A 286 -22.63 -114.13 -54.63
C ALA A 286 -24.07 -114.66 -54.83
N ILE A 287 -25.00 -113.77 -55.20
CA ILE A 287 -26.38 -114.13 -55.53
C ILE A 287 -26.41 -115.05 -56.76
N LEU A 288 -25.66 -114.73 -57.83
CA LEU A 288 -25.57 -115.58 -59.02
C LEU A 288 -25.01 -116.98 -58.72
N ILE A 289 -23.97 -117.08 -57.88
CA ILE A 289 -23.41 -118.35 -57.45
C ILE A 289 -24.45 -119.16 -56.66
N LEU A 290 -25.19 -118.51 -55.75
CA LEU A 290 -26.23 -119.17 -54.96
C LEU A 290 -27.37 -119.68 -55.84
N PHE A 291 -27.86 -118.89 -56.79
CA PHE A 291 -28.87 -119.32 -57.75
C PHE A 291 -28.34 -120.44 -58.68
N GLY A 292 -27.09 -120.36 -59.12
CA GLY A 292 -26.45 -121.40 -59.92
C GLY A 292 -26.33 -122.73 -59.17
N ALA A 293 -25.89 -122.70 -57.90
CA ALA A 293 -25.80 -123.87 -57.04
C ALA A 293 -27.18 -124.49 -56.76
N ALA A 294 -28.19 -123.65 -56.49
CA ALA A 294 -29.57 -124.10 -56.30
C ALA A 294 -30.16 -124.70 -57.59
N GLY A 295 -29.91 -124.09 -58.74
CA GLY A 295 -30.36 -124.60 -60.04
C GLY A 295 -29.70 -125.92 -60.43
N ALA A 296 -28.40 -126.07 -60.17
CA ALA A 296 -27.68 -127.34 -60.40
C ALA A 296 -28.24 -128.47 -59.53
N LEU A 297 -28.49 -128.19 -58.25
CA LEU A 297 -29.16 -129.13 -57.34
C LEU A 297 -30.55 -129.52 -57.83
N TYR A 298 -31.36 -128.56 -58.27
CA TYR A 298 -32.70 -128.81 -58.82
C TYR A 298 -32.65 -129.74 -60.04
N PHE A 299 -31.73 -129.50 -60.97
CA PHE A 299 -31.60 -130.30 -62.19
C PHE A 299 -31.14 -131.73 -61.90
N GLU A 300 -30.26 -131.92 -60.92
CA GLU A 300 -29.71 -133.22 -60.54
C GLU A 300 -30.73 -134.09 -59.79
N ILE A 301 -31.54 -133.49 -58.91
CA ILE A 301 -32.69 -134.17 -58.27
C ILE A 301 -33.68 -134.64 -59.36
N LEU A 302 -33.94 -133.82 -60.38
CA LEU A 302 -34.82 -134.17 -61.48
C LEU A 302 -34.25 -135.30 -62.38
N SER A 303 -32.92 -135.40 -62.46
CA SER A 303 -32.21 -136.35 -63.32
C SER A 303 -32.08 -137.77 -62.73
N GLY A 304 -32.60 -138.01 -61.51
CA GLY A 304 -32.71 -139.34 -60.92
C GLY A 304 -31.39 -140.01 -60.51
N VAL A 305 -30.35 -139.23 -60.20
CA VAL A 305 -29.05 -139.76 -59.73
C VAL A 305 -29.13 -140.05 -58.23
N ASP A 306 -29.38 -141.31 -57.88
CA ASP A 306 -29.55 -141.81 -56.50
C ASP A 306 -28.22 -141.98 -55.73
N GLU A 307 -27.49 -140.89 -55.51
CA GLU A 307 -26.45 -140.84 -54.46
C GLU A 307 -26.85 -139.80 -53.39
N THR A 308 -27.48 -140.27 -52.33
CA THR A 308 -27.86 -139.44 -51.16
C THR A 308 -26.68 -138.68 -50.57
N ALA A 309 -25.46 -139.23 -50.64
CA ALA A 309 -24.23 -138.57 -50.20
C ALA A 309 -23.86 -137.33 -51.05
N THR A 310 -24.13 -137.36 -52.35
CA THR A 310 -23.84 -136.26 -53.29
C THR A 310 -24.83 -135.11 -53.13
N ILE A 311 -26.09 -135.41 -52.78
CA ILE A 311 -27.11 -134.38 -52.49
C ILE A 311 -26.82 -133.68 -51.15
N ILE A 312 -26.45 -134.42 -50.10
CA ILE A 312 -26.17 -133.85 -48.76
C ILE A 312 -24.93 -132.92 -48.79
N SER A 313 -23.87 -133.31 -49.49
CA SER A 313 -22.66 -132.48 -49.62
C SER A 313 -22.92 -131.16 -50.36
N LYS A 314 -23.80 -131.17 -51.37
CA LYS A 314 -24.20 -129.97 -52.12
C LYS A 314 -25.16 -129.05 -51.35
N ILE A 315 -26.07 -129.61 -50.54
CA ILE A 315 -26.89 -128.81 -49.60
C ILE A 315 -26.01 -128.13 -48.55
N SER A 316 -24.98 -128.83 -48.05
CA SER A 316 -23.99 -128.23 -47.14
C SER A 316 -23.27 -127.04 -47.77
N LEU A 317 -23.11 -127.01 -49.10
CA LEU A 317 -22.50 -125.91 -49.85
C LEU A 317 -23.42 -124.67 -50.01
N LEU A 318 -24.74 -124.82 -49.84
CA LEU A 318 -25.67 -123.69 -49.84
C LEU A 318 -25.59 -122.84 -48.56
N ILE A 319 -25.17 -123.43 -47.43
CA ILE A 319 -24.99 -122.71 -46.15
C ILE A 319 -23.89 -121.64 -46.27
N PRO A 320 -22.64 -121.95 -46.66
CA PRO A 320 -21.60 -120.94 -46.84
C PRO A 320 -21.92 -119.97 -47.99
N ALA A 321 -22.64 -120.41 -49.04
CA ALA A 321 -23.09 -119.50 -50.10
C ALA A 321 -24.11 -118.47 -49.58
N SER A 322 -25.06 -118.89 -48.75
CA SER A 322 -26.05 -118.00 -48.12
C SER A 322 -25.39 -117.03 -47.14
N ALA A 323 -24.43 -117.51 -46.35
CA ALA A 323 -23.61 -116.65 -45.47
C ALA A 323 -22.79 -115.62 -46.26
N ALA A 324 -22.26 -115.99 -47.44
CA ALA A 324 -21.54 -115.07 -48.32
C ALA A 324 -22.44 -113.97 -48.90
N VAL A 325 -23.69 -114.30 -49.29
CA VAL A 325 -24.67 -113.29 -49.73
C VAL A 325 -25.01 -112.33 -48.58
N TRP A 326 -25.30 -112.84 -47.39
CA TRP A 326 -25.59 -112.01 -46.23
C TRP A 326 -24.40 -111.11 -45.86
N PHE A 327 -23.18 -111.65 -45.83
CA PHE A 327 -21.97 -110.90 -45.52
C PHE A 327 -21.70 -109.78 -46.53
N THR A 328 -21.78 -110.07 -47.83
CA THR A 328 -21.56 -109.06 -48.88
C THR A 328 -22.66 -108.00 -48.87
N ALA A 329 -23.94 -108.38 -48.71
CA ALA A 329 -25.06 -107.46 -48.63
C ALA A 329 -25.00 -106.55 -47.40
N SER A 330 -24.58 -107.08 -46.25
CA SER A 330 -24.38 -106.31 -45.02
C SER A 330 -23.26 -105.28 -45.16
N ASN A 331 -22.13 -105.68 -45.75
CA ASN A 331 -21.03 -104.76 -46.03
C ASN A 331 -21.40 -103.68 -47.06
N TYR A 332 -22.14 -104.03 -48.12
CA TYR A 332 -22.67 -103.05 -49.07
C TYR A 332 -23.55 -101.99 -48.38
N ASN A 333 -24.49 -102.42 -47.54
CA ASN A 333 -25.37 -101.49 -46.81
C ASN A 333 -24.57 -100.59 -45.85
N ARG A 334 -23.55 -101.13 -45.18
CA ARG A 334 -22.68 -100.36 -44.30
C ARG A 334 -21.90 -99.29 -45.06
N GLU A 335 -21.27 -99.67 -46.17
CA GLU A 335 -20.47 -98.76 -47.02
C GLU A 335 -21.34 -97.66 -47.63
N ARG A 336 -22.56 -98.00 -48.08
CA ARG A 336 -23.51 -97.01 -48.59
C ARG A 336 -23.93 -95.98 -47.53
N LYS A 337 -24.23 -96.42 -46.30
CA LYS A 337 -24.56 -95.51 -45.20
C LYS A 337 -23.38 -94.60 -44.84
N LEU A 338 -22.16 -95.13 -44.85
CA LEU A 338 -20.94 -94.33 -44.67
C LEU A 338 -20.80 -93.29 -45.79
N LEU A 339 -21.02 -93.68 -47.05
CA LEU A 339 -20.93 -92.78 -48.19
C LEU A 339 -21.92 -91.61 -48.10
N GLU A 340 -23.17 -91.88 -47.71
CA GLU A 340 -24.20 -90.85 -47.51
C GLU A 340 -23.80 -89.86 -46.40
N GLU A 341 -23.27 -90.37 -45.28
CA GLU A 341 -22.79 -89.55 -44.16
C GLU A 341 -21.59 -88.66 -44.55
N TYR A 342 -20.59 -89.20 -45.24
CA TYR A 342 -19.44 -88.41 -45.69
C TYR A 342 -19.80 -87.43 -46.81
N ALA A 343 -20.78 -87.75 -47.65
CA ALA A 343 -21.32 -86.81 -48.63
C ALA A 343 -22.01 -85.61 -47.96
N PHE A 344 -22.80 -85.87 -46.91
CA PHE A 344 -23.43 -84.84 -46.11
C PHE A 344 -22.38 -83.97 -45.40
N LYS A 345 -21.40 -84.57 -44.71
CA LYS A 345 -20.31 -83.85 -44.04
C LYS A 345 -19.51 -82.97 -45.00
N SER A 346 -19.14 -83.49 -46.19
CA SER A 346 -18.40 -82.73 -47.21
C SER A 346 -19.19 -81.51 -47.72
N SER A 347 -20.47 -81.69 -48.07
CA SER A 347 -21.32 -80.59 -48.54
C SER A 347 -21.52 -79.52 -47.45
N LEU A 348 -21.71 -79.95 -46.21
CA LEU A 348 -21.92 -79.05 -45.09
C LEU A 348 -20.65 -78.24 -44.78
N SER A 349 -19.48 -78.87 -44.77
CA SER A 349 -18.19 -78.19 -44.59
C SER A 349 -17.90 -77.15 -45.68
N LEU A 350 -18.24 -77.44 -46.94
CA LEU A 350 -18.10 -76.48 -48.06
C LEU A 350 -19.05 -75.29 -47.91
N SER A 351 -20.27 -75.50 -47.38
CA SER A 351 -21.26 -74.44 -47.18
C SER A 351 -21.03 -73.59 -45.93
N LEU A 352 -20.22 -74.07 -44.98
CA LEU A 352 -19.98 -73.41 -43.69
C LEU A 352 -19.42 -71.99 -43.83
N ASP A 353 -18.53 -71.77 -44.81
CA ASP A 353 -17.96 -70.45 -45.12
C ASP A 353 -19.04 -69.46 -45.59
N SER A 354 -20.00 -69.94 -46.39
CA SER A 354 -21.11 -69.10 -46.87
C SER A 354 -22.06 -68.70 -45.74
N TYR A 355 -22.41 -69.63 -44.85
CA TYR A 355 -23.23 -69.32 -43.68
C TYR A 355 -22.52 -68.39 -42.67
N ARG A 356 -21.20 -68.51 -42.51
CA ARG A 356 -20.40 -67.60 -41.69
C ARG A 356 -20.37 -66.18 -42.26
N LYS A 357 -20.23 -66.04 -43.59
CA LYS A 357 -20.30 -64.72 -44.25
C LYS A 357 -21.63 -64.03 -44.00
N VAL A 358 -22.73 -64.76 -44.13
CA VAL A 358 -24.08 -64.27 -43.82
C VAL A 358 -24.21 -63.81 -42.36
N LEU A 359 -23.57 -64.47 -41.39
CA LEU A 359 -23.56 -64.03 -39.98
C LEU A 359 -22.76 -62.75 -39.70
N ASN A 360 -21.81 -62.43 -40.58
CA ASN A 360 -20.97 -61.24 -40.46
C ASN A 360 -21.55 -60.03 -41.22
N GLU A 361 -22.59 -60.24 -42.04
CA GLU A 361 -23.41 -59.17 -42.61
C GLU A 361 -24.40 -58.64 -41.53
N GLU A 362 -24.84 -57.39 -41.65
CA GLU A 362 -25.74 -56.73 -40.68
C GLU A 362 -27.14 -57.36 -40.66
N LEU A 363 -27.26 -58.51 -39.98
CA LEU A 363 -28.53 -59.18 -39.73
C LEU A 363 -29.14 -58.76 -38.40
N ASP A 364 -30.47 -58.73 -38.37
CA ASP A 364 -31.23 -58.51 -37.14
C ASP A 364 -30.94 -59.61 -36.10
N GLY A 365 -30.98 -59.23 -34.82
CA GLY A 365 -30.53 -60.08 -33.71
C GLY A 365 -31.20 -61.47 -33.64
N ASP A 366 -32.46 -61.60 -34.05
CA ASP A 366 -33.19 -62.88 -34.05
C ASP A 366 -32.75 -63.81 -35.21
N GLU A 367 -32.45 -63.25 -36.39
CA GLU A 367 -31.96 -64.02 -37.55
C GLU A 367 -30.53 -64.49 -37.32
N ARG A 368 -29.69 -63.62 -36.75
CA ARG A 368 -28.31 -63.96 -36.37
C ARG A 368 -28.25 -65.12 -35.39
N VAL A 369 -29.15 -65.17 -34.40
CA VAL A 369 -29.23 -66.27 -33.42
C VAL A 369 -29.63 -67.58 -34.10
N LYS A 370 -30.64 -67.57 -34.98
CA LYS A 370 -31.08 -68.78 -35.71
C LYS A 370 -29.98 -69.35 -36.60
N ILE A 371 -29.23 -68.50 -37.31
CA ILE A 371 -28.14 -68.95 -38.17
C ILE A 371 -26.95 -69.44 -37.33
N ALA A 372 -26.65 -68.79 -36.21
CA ALA A 372 -25.62 -69.25 -35.28
C ALA A 372 -25.96 -70.62 -34.67
N GLU A 373 -27.22 -70.83 -34.27
CA GLU A 373 -27.71 -72.12 -33.77
C GLU A 373 -27.63 -73.20 -34.86
N PHE A 374 -28.00 -72.88 -36.10
CA PHE A 374 -27.83 -73.78 -37.23
C PHE A 374 -26.35 -74.15 -37.46
N LEU A 375 -25.43 -73.18 -37.35
CA LEU A 375 -23.99 -73.43 -37.50
C LEU A 375 -23.44 -74.33 -36.38
N ILE A 376 -23.82 -74.09 -35.14
CA ILE A 376 -23.41 -74.91 -33.99
C ILE A 376 -23.88 -76.35 -34.17
N ASN A 377 -25.18 -76.54 -34.48
CA ASN A 377 -25.75 -77.86 -34.73
C ASN A 377 -25.11 -78.56 -35.94
N SER A 378 -24.75 -77.79 -36.98
CA SER A 378 -24.06 -78.30 -38.16
C SER A 378 -22.63 -78.75 -37.85
N MET A 379 -21.91 -77.98 -37.04
CA MET A 379 -20.57 -78.34 -36.56
C MET A 379 -20.62 -79.60 -35.70
N GLU A 380 -21.57 -79.70 -34.78
CA GLU A 380 -21.75 -80.91 -33.96
C GLU A 380 -21.96 -82.16 -34.83
N LYS A 381 -22.77 -82.07 -35.90
CA LYS A 381 -22.97 -83.16 -36.87
C LYS A 381 -21.74 -83.47 -37.72
N ILE A 382 -20.90 -82.48 -38.05
CA ILE A 382 -19.63 -82.72 -38.76
C ILE A 382 -18.66 -83.50 -37.86
N TYR A 383 -18.59 -83.18 -36.56
CA TYR A 383 -17.66 -83.81 -35.62
C TYR A 383 -18.18 -85.08 -34.95
N SER A 384 -19.48 -85.41 -35.06
CA SER A 384 -20.03 -86.66 -34.53
C SER A 384 -19.52 -87.91 -35.26
N SER A 385 -19.35 -89.01 -34.52
CA SER A 385 -18.84 -90.27 -35.07
C SER A 385 -19.78 -90.84 -36.15
N PRO A 386 -19.28 -91.14 -37.38
CA PRO A 386 -20.10 -91.75 -38.43
C PRO A 386 -20.74 -93.07 -38.00
N LEU A 387 -20.05 -93.87 -37.18
CA LEU A 387 -20.53 -95.17 -36.71
C LEU A 387 -21.70 -95.04 -35.73
N GLU A 388 -21.69 -93.98 -34.91
CA GLU A 388 -22.77 -93.72 -33.97
C GLU A 388 -24.06 -93.31 -34.71
N ASN A 389 -23.93 -92.45 -35.73
CA ASN A 389 -25.04 -92.00 -36.56
C ASN A 389 -25.68 -93.15 -37.35
N ILE A 390 -24.86 -94.06 -37.87
CA ILE A 390 -25.31 -95.23 -38.63
C ILE A 390 -26.04 -96.25 -37.73
N SER A 391 -25.58 -96.42 -36.49
CA SER A 391 -26.18 -97.37 -35.53
C SER A 391 -27.56 -96.94 -35.01
N LYS A 392 -27.83 -95.63 -34.93
CA LYS A 392 -29.13 -95.08 -34.52
C LYS A 392 -30.24 -95.26 -35.58
N HIS A 393 -29.91 -95.63 -36.81
CA HIS A 393 -30.84 -95.77 -37.94
C HIS A 393 -30.88 -97.17 -38.57
N SER A 394 -30.59 -98.23 -37.82
CA SER A 394 -30.84 -99.60 -38.27
C SER A 394 -32.11 -100.16 -37.60
N PRO A 395 -33.15 -100.57 -38.36
CA PRO A 395 -34.22 -101.40 -37.80
C PRO A 395 -33.60 -102.75 -37.41
N LYS A 396 -33.46 -102.96 -36.11
CA LYS A 396 -32.87 -104.16 -35.50
C LYS A 396 -33.63 -105.42 -35.91
N ASP A 397 -32.90 -106.39 -36.46
CA ASP A 397 -32.81 -107.81 -36.06
C ASP A 397 -34.08 -108.66 -35.79
N GLU A 398 -35.30 -108.15 -35.90
CA GLU A 398 -36.54 -108.90 -35.61
C GLU A 398 -37.03 -109.74 -36.80
N ILE A 399 -36.69 -109.38 -38.04
CA ILE A 399 -37.21 -110.09 -39.23
C ILE A 399 -36.41 -111.37 -39.51
N GLU A 400 -35.07 -111.35 -39.32
CA GLU A 400 -34.19 -112.48 -39.67
C GLU A 400 -34.32 -113.67 -38.70
N ILE A 401 -34.55 -113.44 -37.40
CA ILE A 401 -34.76 -114.51 -36.41
C ILE A 401 -36.10 -115.23 -36.65
N SER A 402 -37.15 -114.49 -36.99
CA SER A 402 -38.49 -115.05 -37.21
C SER A 402 -38.59 -115.97 -38.43
N LEU A 403 -37.79 -115.72 -39.48
CA LEU A 403 -37.73 -116.55 -40.68
C LEU A 403 -36.94 -117.84 -40.42
N PHE A 404 -35.83 -117.75 -39.67
CA PHE A 404 -35.03 -118.91 -39.31
C PHE A 404 -35.79 -119.86 -38.35
N GLU A 405 -36.53 -119.31 -37.38
CA GLU A 405 -37.41 -120.09 -36.48
C GLU A 405 -38.55 -120.79 -37.23
N LYS A 406 -39.17 -120.11 -38.20
CA LYS A 406 -40.19 -120.72 -39.06
C LYS A 406 -39.62 -121.83 -39.94
N MET A 407 -38.40 -121.67 -40.45
CA MET A 407 -37.74 -122.67 -41.28
C MET A 407 -37.33 -123.92 -40.47
N MET A 408 -36.81 -123.74 -39.26
CA MET A 408 -36.47 -124.83 -38.34
C MET A 408 -37.70 -125.62 -37.86
N ASN A 409 -38.80 -124.94 -37.55
CA ASN A 409 -40.06 -125.60 -37.18
C ASN A 409 -40.73 -126.34 -38.36
N SER A 410 -40.48 -125.91 -39.60
CA SER A 410 -40.97 -126.61 -40.80
C SER A 410 -40.21 -127.92 -41.08
N ILE A 411 -38.92 -128.01 -40.73
CA ILE A 411 -38.09 -129.18 -40.99
C ILE A 411 -38.31 -130.27 -39.92
N GLY A 412 -38.59 -129.89 -38.67
CA GLY A 412 -38.83 -130.83 -37.56
C GLY A 412 -40.18 -131.57 -37.58
N LYS A 413 -41.15 -131.17 -38.42
CA LYS A 413 -42.50 -131.76 -38.45
C LYS A 413 -42.68 -132.92 -39.44
N ASN A 414 -41.72 -133.18 -40.33
CA ASN A 414 -41.83 -134.21 -41.37
C ASN A 414 -41.05 -135.51 -41.07
N TRP A 415 -40.56 -135.70 -39.83
CA TRP A 415 -39.89 -136.93 -39.36
C TRP A 415 -40.64 -137.58 -38.18
N LYS A 416 -41.94 -137.82 -38.36
CA LYS A 416 -42.73 -138.73 -37.54
C LYS A 416 -43.66 -139.58 -38.38
#